data_AF-H1VI42-F1
#
_entry.id   AF-H1VI42-F1
#
_cell.length_a   1.000
_cell.length_b   1.000
_cell.length_c   1.000
_cell.angle_alpha   90.00
_cell.angle_beta   90.00
_cell.angle_gamma   90.00
#
_symmetry.space_group_name_H-M   'P 1'
#
loop_
_entity.id
_entity.type
_entity.pdbx_description
1 polymer ?
#
loop_
_entity_poly.entity_id
_entity_poly.type
_entity_poly.pdbx_seq_one_letter_code
_entity_poly.pdbx_strand_id
1 'polypeptide(L)'
;MAKPLMSSLLLPTTPKPSASSDQVSKGQSRGKEGREAEGWASASSAVVWSTPRKMKDLAGQLKLFTELDNDASTQRLLFMKVKKGFNEKAYELATAQHKLELLQAQVTNTTVRKRKAVQLDPNTKFATISDVQKAQVEAGEKEDTAEEGSN
;
A
#
# COMPACT_ATOMS: atom_id res chain seq x y z
N MET A 1 38.49 -41.83 -14.82
CA MET A 1 38.04 -40.73 -15.71
C MET A 1 36.95 -39.96 -14.99
N ALA A 2 37.24 -38.73 -14.55
CA ALA A 2 36.33 -37.93 -13.71
C ALA A 2 35.51 -36.96 -14.59
N LYS A 3 34.20 -36.87 -14.33
CA LYS A 3 33.28 -35.96 -15.02
C LYS A 3 33.37 -34.56 -14.38
N PRO A 4 33.35 -33.46 -15.15
CA PRO A 4 33.44 -32.13 -14.58
C PRO A 4 32.13 -31.72 -13.89
N LEU A 5 32.27 -30.98 -12.79
CA LEU A 5 31.20 -30.40 -11.99
C LEU A 5 30.67 -29.15 -12.71
N MET A 6 29.51 -29.25 -13.35
CA MET A 6 28.88 -28.14 -14.07
C MET A 6 28.22 -27.18 -13.06
N SER A 7 28.87 -26.06 -12.76
CA SER A 7 28.26 -24.94 -12.04
C SER A 7 27.32 -24.18 -12.98
N SER A 8 26.04 -24.05 -12.62
CA SER A 8 25.02 -23.37 -13.44
C SER A 8 24.79 -21.91 -13.02
N LEU A 9 25.84 -21.18 -12.63
CA LEU A 9 25.73 -19.79 -12.17
C LEU A 9 26.62 -18.84 -12.97
N LEU A 10 26.62 -19.00 -14.29
CA LEU A 10 27.09 -17.97 -15.21
C LEU A 10 25.93 -17.61 -16.14
N LEU A 11 25.34 -16.44 -15.91
CA LEU A 11 24.39 -15.82 -16.84
C LEU A 11 25.17 -15.33 -18.07
N PRO A 12 24.79 -15.74 -19.31
CA PRO A 12 25.34 -15.12 -20.51
C PRO A 12 24.92 -13.65 -20.56
N THR A 13 25.90 -12.75 -20.62
CA THR A 13 25.69 -11.33 -20.87
C THR A 13 25.11 -11.13 -22.28
N THR A 14 24.11 -10.26 -22.37
CA THR A 14 23.34 -9.90 -23.58
C THR A 14 24.19 -9.66 -24.84
N PRO A 15 23.84 -10.24 -26.00
CA PRO A 15 24.21 -9.67 -27.28
C PRO A 15 23.10 -8.74 -27.82
N LYS A 16 23.56 -7.60 -28.33
CA LYS A 16 22.85 -6.52 -29.02
C LYS A 16 22.00 -7.04 -30.19
N PRO A 17 20.82 -6.44 -30.50
CA PRO A 17 19.96 -6.95 -31.57
C PRO A 17 20.51 -6.52 -32.93
N SER A 18 20.84 -7.48 -33.78
CA SER A 18 21.04 -7.25 -35.21
C SER A 18 20.25 -8.29 -36.01
N ALA A 19 19.31 -7.76 -36.80
CA ALA A 19 18.79 -8.27 -38.07
C ALA A 19 18.33 -9.74 -38.16
N SER A 20 17.01 -9.87 -38.31
CA SER A 20 16.28 -10.75 -39.23
C SER A 20 16.80 -12.17 -39.47
N SER A 21 16.00 -13.17 -39.08
CA SER A 21 15.67 -14.26 -40.00
C SER A 21 14.41 -14.96 -39.52
N ASP A 22 13.38 -14.89 -40.36
CA ASP A 22 12.17 -15.68 -40.27
C ASP A 22 12.47 -17.17 -40.13
N GLN A 23 11.87 -17.83 -39.15
CA GLN A 23 11.47 -19.23 -39.29
C GLN A 23 10.03 -19.40 -38.85
N VAL A 24 9.20 -19.53 -39.88
CA VAL A 24 7.80 -19.90 -39.85
C VAL A 24 7.65 -21.29 -39.23
N SER A 25 6.89 -21.39 -38.14
CA SER A 25 6.29 -22.66 -37.72
C SER A 25 4.79 -22.55 -37.97
N LYS A 26 4.34 -23.26 -39.02
CA LYS A 26 2.96 -23.32 -39.49
C LYS A 26 2.06 -23.90 -38.40
N GLY A 27 1.30 -23.03 -37.74
CA GLY A 27 0.11 -23.36 -36.93
C GLY A 27 -1.13 -22.85 -37.63
N GLN A 28 -1.88 -23.78 -38.21
CA GLN A 28 -3.16 -23.69 -38.90
C GLN A 28 -4.08 -22.52 -38.51
N SER A 29 -4.29 -21.60 -39.45
CA SER A 29 -5.29 -20.53 -39.39
C SER A 29 -6.63 -20.98 -39.99
N ARG A 30 -7.73 -20.89 -39.23
CA ARG A 30 -9.05 -20.44 -39.74
C ARG A 30 -10.08 -20.28 -38.63
N GLY A 31 -10.69 -19.09 -38.53
CA GLY A 31 -11.80 -18.77 -37.64
C GLY A 31 -11.50 -17.54 -36.76
N LYS A 32 -11.20 -16.38 -37.37
CA LYS A 32 -12.10 -15.24 -37.57
C LYS A 32 -12.24 -14.37 -36.30
N GLU A 33 -11.84 -13.12 -36.53
CA GLU A 33 -12.21 -11.86 -35.88
C GLU A 33 -11.82 -11.60 -34.42
N GLY A 34 -11.14 -10.47 -34.24
CA GLY A 34 -10.49 -10.04 -33.02
C GLY A 34 -11.45 -9.98 -31.84
N ARG A 35 -11.00 -10.57 -30.73
CA ARG A 35 -11.28 -9.97 -29.43
C ARG A 35 -10.04 -9.22 -29.03
N GLU A 36 -10.18 -7.93 -29.14
CA GLU A 36 -9.41 -6.92 -28.43
C GLU A 36 -9.11 -7.41 -27.00
N ALA A 37 -7.97 -6.98 -26.47
CA ALA A 37 -7.66 -7.06 -25.05
C ALA A 37 -8.57 -6.12 -24.26
N GLU A 38 -9.89 -6.28 -24.41
CA GLU A 38 -10.93 -5.63 -23.64
C GLU A 38 -10.87 -6.20 -22.23
N GLY A 39 -10.34 -5.38 -21.32
CA GLY A 39 -10.66 -5.39 -19.91
C GLY A 39 -10.47 -6.73 -19.21
N TRP A 40 -9.49 -6.78 -18.31
CA TRP A 40 -9.65 -7.62 -17.11
C TRP A 40 -10.86 -7.09 -16.34
N ALA A 41 -12.07 -7.38 -16.82
CA ALA A 41 -13.29 -7.19 -16.08
C ALA A 41 -13.10 -7.99 -14.81
N SER A 42 -13.27 -7.34 -13.66
CA SER A 42 -13.28 -7.98 -12.35
C SER A 42 -14.16 -9.21 -12.40
N ALA A 43 -13.56 -10.37 -12.66
CA ALA A 43 -14.23 -11.64 -12.59
C ALA A 43 -14.45 -11.85 -11.09
N SER A 44 -15.64 -11.48 -10.63
CA SER A 44 -16.07 -11.72 -9.27
C SER A 44 -15.97 -13.21 -9.02
N SER A 45 -15.06 -13.59 -8.13
CA SER A 45 -14.92 -14.97 -7.69
C SER A 45 -16.27 -15.46 -7.16
N ALA A 46 -16.68 -16.66 -7.59
CA ALA A 46 -17.86 -17.33 -7.05
C ALA A 46 -17.70 -17.72 -5.57
N VAL A 47 -16.46 -17.79 -5.08
CA VAL A 47 -16.13 -17.99 -3.66
C VAL A 47 -15.82 -16.64 -3.00
N VAL A 48 -16.42 -16.37 -1.84
CA VAL A 48 -16.07 -15.19 -1.03
C VAL A 48 -14.67 -15.39 -0.44
N TRP A 49 -13.74 -14.52 -0.81
CA TRP A 49 -12.37 -14.53 -0.27
C TRP A 49 -12.25 -13.54 0.88
N SER A 50 -11.77 -14.01 2.03
CA SER A 50 -11.26 -13.20 3.13
C SER A 50 -9.74 -13.41 3.26
N THR A 51 -9.03 -12.46 3.86
CA THR A 51 -7.59 -12.63 4.12
C THR A 51 -7.38 -13.72 5.17
N PRO A 52 -6.80 -14.88 4.81
CA PRO A 52 -6.69 -15.99 5.74
C PRO A 52 -5.72 -15.64 6.86
N ARG A 53 -6.19 -15.74 8.10
CA ARG A 53 -5.37 -15.40 9.28
C ARG A 53 -4.52 -16.58 9.76
N LYS A 54 -5.01 -17.79 9.51
CA LYS A 54 -4.42 -19.05 9.96
C LYS A 54 -4.51 -20.08 8.85
N MET A 55 -3.68 -21.11 8.92
CA MET A 55 -3.68 -22.19 7.90
C MET A 55 -5.04 -22.90 7.77
N LYS A 56 -5.80 -23.03 8.87
CA LYS A 56 -7.14 -23.63 8.89
C LYS A 56 -8.17 -22.80 8.10
N ASP A 57 -8.05 -21.49 8.16
CA ASP A 57 -8.92 -20.53 7.46
C ASP A 57 -8.72 -20.65 5.95
N LEU A 58 -7.45 -20.59 5.52
CA LEU A 58 -7.05 -20.86 4.13
C LEU A 58 -7.55 -22.23 3.66
N ALA A 59 -7.37 -23.27 4.47
CA ALA A 59 -7.83 -24.61 4.11
C ALA A 59 -9.35 -24.70 3.97
N GLY A 60 -10.11 -23.95 4.76
CA GLY A 60 -11.58 -23.84 4.65
C GLY A 60 -12.00 -23.17 3.35
N GLN A 61 -11.40 -22.02 3.02
CA GLN A 61 -11.69 -21.30 1.78
C GLN A 61 -11.36 -22.11 0.53
N LEU A 62 -10.22 -22.81 0.53
CA LEU A 62 -9.82 -23.65 -0.60
C LEU A 62 -10.76 -24.85 -0.80
N LYS A 63 -11.45 -25.31 0.24
CA LYS A 63 -12.47 -26.38 0.11
C LYS A 63 -13.71 -25.89 -0.64
N LEU A 64 -14.18 -24.68 -0.34
CA LEU A 64 -15.31 -24.06 -1.04
C LEU A 64 -15.04 -23.93 -2.55
N PHE A 65 -13.78 -23.72 -2.93
CA PHE A 65 -13.40 -23.67 -4.34
C PHE A 65 -13.22 -25.06 -4.98
N THR A 66 -12.88 -26.11 -4.20
CA THR A 66 -12.89 -27.49 -4.72
C THR A 66 -14.28 -28.03 -5.00
N GLU A 67 -15.29 -27.52 -4.32
CA GLU A 67 -16.70 -27.91 -4.51
C GLU A 67 -17.32 -27.29 -5.77
N LEU A 68 -16.61 -26.40 -6.46
CA LEU A 68 -17.12 -25.59 -7.57
C LEU A 68 -16.92 -26.22 -8.97
N ASP A 69 -16.74 -27.54 -9.06
CA ASP A 69 -16.55 -28.33 -10.29
C ASP A 69 -15.58 -27.69 -11.31
N ASN A 70 -14.31 -27.57 -10.93
CA ASN A 70 -13.23 -27.16 -11.82
C ASN A 70 -12.08 -28.18 -11.82
N ASP A 71 -11.53 -28.42 -13.01
CA ASP A 71 -10.75 -29.60 -13.38
C ASP A 71 -9.50 -29.84 -12.50
N ALA A 72 -9.34 -31.09 -12.06
CA ALA A 72 -8.85 -31.44 -10.73
C ALA A 72 -7.31 -31.39 -10.51
N SER A 73 -6.51 -31.19 -11.56
CA SER A 73 -5.04 -31.32 -11.46
C SER A 73 -4.32 -29.98 -11.22
N THR A 74 -4.56 -28.98 -12.06
CA THR A 74 -3.95 -27.65 -11.94
C THR A 74 -4.41 -26.94 -10.67
N GLN A 75 -5.68 -27.08 -10.31
CA GLN A 75 -6.23 -26.53 -9.07
C GLN A 75 -5.60 -27.16 -7.84
N ARG A 76 -5.46 -28.50 -7.81
CA ARG A 76 -4.80 -29.21 -6.73
C ARG A 76 -3.37 -28.70 -6.55
N LEU A 77 -2.62 -28.54 -7.65
CA LEU A 77 -1.24 -28.03 -7.60
C LEU A 77 -1.19 -26.58 -7.10
N LEU A 78 -2.07 -25.71 -7.60
CA LEU A 78 -2.21 -24.34 -7.13
C LEU A 78 -2.45 -24.31 -5.61
N PHE A 79 -3.37 -25.13 -5.11
CA PHE A 79 -3.74 -25.16 -3.71
C PHE A 79 -2.64 -25.71 -2.82
N MET A 80 -1.90 -26.72 -3.28
CA MET A 80 -0.69 -27.17 -2.61
C MET A 80 0.36 -26.05 -2.54
N LYS A 81 0.52 -25.30 -3.63
CA LYS A 81 1.49 -24.19 -3.70
C LYS A 81 1.09 -23.03 -2.77
N VAL A 82 -0.19 -22.67 -2.75
CA VAL A 82 -0.74 -21.64 -1.86
C VAL A 82 -0.62 -22.06 -0.39
N LYS A 83 -1.00 -23.29 -0.05
CA LYS A 83 -0.82 -23.83 1.32
C LYS A 83 0.63 -23.86 1.75
N LYS A 84 1.54 -24.25 0.85
CA LYS A 84 2.99 -24.30 1.12
C LYS A 84 3.60 -22.90 1.25
N GLY A 85 3.09 -21.93 0.49
CA GLY A 85 3.56 -20.54 0.52
C GLY A 85 3.02 -19.72 1.68
N PHE A 86 1.95 -20.17 2.34
CA PHE A 86 1.36 -19.45 3.47
C PHE A 86 2.21 -19.60 4.73
N ASN A 87 2.67 -18.47 5.28
CA ASN A 87 3.43 -18.41 6.52
C ASN A 87 2.69 -17.56 7.56
N GLU A 88 2.16 -18.22 8.60
CA GLU A 88 1.38 -17.58 9.68
C GLU A 88 2.21 -16.53 10.42
N LYS A 89 3.48 -16.79 10.70
CA LYS A 89 4.35 -15.82 11.39
C LYS A 89 4.63 -14.58 10.55
N ALA A 90 4.79 -14.75 9.24
CA ALA A 90 4.99 -13.62 8.33
C ALA A 90 3.73 -12.75 8.27
N TYR A 91 2.54 -13.36 8.28
CA TYR A 91 1.28 -12.66 8.38
C TYR A 91 1.15 -11.90 9.71
N GLU A 92 1.42 -12.55 10.84
CA GLU A 92 1.41 -11.91 12.16
C GLU A 92 2.34 -10.70 12.21
N LEU A 93 3.58 -10.86 11.74
CA LEU A 93 4.58 -9.80 11.66
C LEU A 93 4.07 -8.62 10.81
N ALA A 94 3.59 -8.89 9.59
CA ALA A 94 3.09 -7.85 8.70
C ALA A 94 1.89 -7.09 9.31
N THR A 95 0.95 -7.81 9.95
CA THR A 95 -0.18 -7.15 10.63
C THR A 95 0.25 -6.32 11.83
N ALA A 96 1.28 -6.76 12.57
CA ALA A 96 1.85 -6.00 13.67
C ALA A 96 2.55 -4.73 13.18
N GLN A 97 3.37 -4.84 12.12
CA GLN A 97 4.02 -3.70 11.49
C GLN A 97 3.01 -2.67 11.00
N HIS A 98 1.96 -3.12 10.30
CA HIS A 98 0.92 -2.22 9.82
C HIS A 98 0.19 -1.49 10.96
N LYS A 99 -0.09 -2.18 12.08
CA LYS A 99 -0.66 -1.52 13.28
C LYS A 99 0.29 -0.48 13.86
N LEU A 100 1.59 -0.77 13.93
CA LEU A 100 2.58 0.19 14.40
C LEU A 100 2.65 1.42 13.50
N GLU A 101 2.61 1.22 12.18
CA GLU A 101 2.59 2.30 11.19
C GLU A 101 1.36 3.20 11.36
N LEU A 102 0.16 2.61 11.51
CA LEU A 102 -1.07 3.36 11.74
C LEU A 102 -1.02 4.18 13.04
N LEU A 103 -0.51 3.59 14.13
CA LEU A 103 -0.36 4.28 15.40
C LEU A 103 0.69 5.39 15.32
N GLN A 104 1.81 5.15 14.64
CA GLN A 104 2.85 6.16 14.41
C GLN A 104 2.30 7.33 13.57
N ALA A 105 1.50 7.04 12.54
CA ALA A 105 0.80 8.06 11.76
C ALA A 105 -0.15 8.88 12.65
N GLN A 106 -0.85 8.25 13.60
CA GLN A 106 -1.72 8.97 14.54
C GLN A 106 -0.93 9.88 15.49
N VAL A 107 0.19 9.40 16.05
CA VAL A 107 1.06 10.20 16.92
C VAL A 107 1.68 11.38 16.16
N THR A 108 2.17 11.17 14.96
CA THR A 108 2.73 12.25 14.12
C THR A 108 1.66 13.29 13.75
N ASN A 109 0.45 12.87 13.36
CA ASN A 109 -0.64 13.78 13.07
C ASN A 109 -1.08 14.62 14.29
N THR A 110 -1.09 14.03 15.49
CA THR A 110 -1.49 14.74 16.72
C THR A 110 -0.40 15.67 17.25
N THR A 111 0.87 15.28 17.15
CA THR A 111 2.01 16.13 17.54
C THR A 111 2.13 17.38 16.67
N VAL A 112 1.93 17.27 15.34
CA VAL A 112 1.93 18.41 14.41
C VAL A 112 0.80 19.40 14.72
N ARG A 113 -0.38 18.91 15.14
CA ARG A 113 -1.53 19.78 15.45
C ARG A 113 -1.42 20.51 16.79
N LYS A 114 -0.78 19.93 17.80
CA LYS A 114 -0.75 20.54 19.15
C LYS A 114 0.36 21.57 19.38
N ARG A 115 1.39 21.65 18.52
CA ARG A 115 2.49 22.63 18.68
C ARG A 115 3.04 23.12 17.34
N LYS A 116 2.55 24.26 16.89
CA LYS A 116 3.41 25.29 16.27
C LYS A 116 3.45 26.47 17.24
N ALA A 117 4.36 26.40 18.21
CA ALA A 117 4.79 27.63 18.87
C ALA A 117 5.43 28.50 17.78
N VAL A 118 4.97 29.75 17.67
CA VAL A 118 5.58 30.72 16.75
C VAL A 118 7.07 30.77 17.12
N GLN A 119 7.95 30.50 16.16
CA GLN A 119 9.38 30.73 16.32
C GLN A 119 9.56 32.24 16.40
N LEU A 120 9.63 32.76 17.63
CA LEU A 120 9.84 34.18 17.88
C LEU A 120 11.33 34.44 17.67
N ASP A 121 11.69 35.15 16.60
CA ASP A 121 13.00 35.79 16.56
C ASP A 121 12.99 36.88 17.67
N PRO A 122 13.98 36.89 18.58
CA PRO A 122 14.03 37.85 19.69
C PRO A 122 14.04 39.31 19.22
N ASN A 123 14.33 39.58 17.94
CA ASN A 123 14.32 40.93 17.37
C ASN A 123 13.02 41.31 16.65
N THR A 124 12.07 40.38 16.44
CA THR A 124 10.76 40.70 15.84
C THR A 124 9.73 41.01 16.92
N LYS A 125 9.36 42.28 17.03
CA LYS A 125 8.28 42.73 17.92
C LYS A 125 6.93 42.34 17.32
N PHE A 126 6.35 41.23 17.77
CA PHE A 126 4.93 40.97 17.53
C PHE A 126 4.11 41.93 18.39
N ALA A 127 3.01 42.44 17.82
CA ALA A 127 2.06 43.24 18.59
C ALA A 127 1.53 42.40 19.76
N THR A 128 1.71 42.92 20.97
CA THR A 128 1.20 42.32 22.20
C THR A 128 -0.28 42.69 22.37
N ILE A 129 -1.02 41.97 23.20
CA ILE A 129 -2.44 42.26 23.49
C ILE A 129 -2.62 43.72 23.96
N SER A 130 -1.64 44.26 24.69
CA SER A 130 -1.60 45.68 25.08
C SER A 130 -1.55 46.63 23.88
N ASP A 131 -0.82 46.27 22.82
CA ASP A 131 -0.66 47.08 21.62
C ASP A 131 -1.97 47.11 20.81
N VAL A 132 -2.68 45.98 20.79
CA VAL A 132 -4.02 45.88 20.19
C VAL A 132 -5.04 46.70 20.97
N GLN A 133 -5.05 46.63 22.30
CA GLN A 133 -5.94 47.43 23.15
C GLN A 133 -5.70 48.93 22.95
N LYS A 134 -4.42 49.34 22.92
CA LYS A 134 -4.05 50.73 22.71
C LYS A 134 -4.50 51.24 21.34
N ALA A 135 -4.33 50.44 20.29
CA ALA A 135 -4.79 50.79 18.94
C ALA A 135 -6.33 50.88 18.84
N GLN A 136 -7.08 50.08 19.60
CA GLN A 136 -8.55 50.14 19.64
C GLN A 136 -9.07 51.41 20.32
N VAL A 137 -8.40 51.87 21.38
CA VAL A 137 -8.68 53.14 22.04
C VAL A 137 -8.33 54.31 21.12
N GLU A 138 -7.17 54.25 20.47
CA GLU A 138 -6.71 55.30 19.54
C GLU A 138 -7.57 55.41 18.27
N ALA A 139 -8.13 54.27 17.80
CA ALA A 139 -9.08 54.24 16.69
C ALA A 139 -10.51 54.68 17.08
N GLY A 140 -10.77 54.97 18.36
CA GLY A 140 -12.08 55.37 18.86
C GLY A 140 -13.13 54.24 18.86
N GLU A 141 -12.69 52.98 18.80
CA GLU A 141 -13.57 51.81 18.75
C GLU A 141 -14.01 51.35 20.16
N LYS A 142 -13.26 51.73 21.21
CA LYS A 142 -13.58 51.50 22.63
C LYS A 142 -13.32 52.75 23.46
N GLU A 143 -14.27 53.14 24.31
CA GLU A 143 -14.04 54.15 25.35
C GLU A 143 -13.15 53.56 26.45
N ASP A 144 -12.19 54.35 26.93
CA ASP A 144 -11.38 54.04 28.11
C ASP A 144 -12.30 53.96 29.32
N THR A 145 -12.87 52.79 29.62
CA THR A 145 -13.48 52.54 30.93
C THR A 145 -12.38 52.36 31.96
N ALA A 146 -11.73 53.49 32.28
CA ALA A 146 -11.10 53.73 33.57
C ALA A 146 -12.21 54.13 34.54
N GLU A 147 -13.13 53.21 34.85
CA GLU A 147 -14.01 53.35 36.01
C GLU A 147 -13.63 52.34 37.09
N GLU A 148 -13.60 52.89 38.29
CA GLU A 148 -13.05 52.40 39.53
C GLU A 148 -13.51 50.99 39.92
N GLY A 149 -12.54 50.15 40.28
CA GLY A 149 -12.75 48.96 41.10
C GLY A 149 -11.96 49.06 42.40
N SER A 150 -12.24 50.09 43.20
CA SER A 150 -11.85 50.12 44.62
C SER A 150 -13.04 49.64 45.46
N ASN A 151 -13.08 48.34 45.73
CA ASN A 151 -13.51 47.71 47.00
C ASN A 151 -13.33 46.18 46.94
#